data_AF-A0A0S2W7E9-F1
#
_entry.id   AF-A0A0S2W7E9-F1
#
_cell.length_a   1.000
_cell.length_b   1.000
_cell.length_c   1.000
_cell.angle_alpha   90.00
_cell.angle_beta   90.00
_cell.angle_gamma   90.00
#
_symmetry.space_group_name_H-M   'P 1'
#
loop_
_entity.id
_entity.type
_entity.pdbx_description
1 polymer ?
#
loop_
_entity_poly.entity_id
_entity_poly.type
_entity_poly.pdbx_seq_one_letter_code
_entity_poly.pdbx_strand_id
1 'polypeptide(L)'
;MLIGNIAMFVPFGFFLPLITELKSRKRIVLAAIIVPICFEVAQLFFGRSFDVDDLICNFIGIIIGAMVAYLILKTKSTDVPKGR
;
A
#
# COMPACT_ATOMS: atom_id res chain seq x y z
N MET A 1 7.63 17.51 -0.53
CA MET A 1 6.71 16.78 0.37
C MET A 1 6.07 15.59 -0.36
N LEU A 2 5.34 15.79 -1.47
CA LEU A 2 4.63 14.72 -2.21
C LEU A 2 5.45 13.44 -2.52
N ILE A 3 6.65 13.54 -3.10
CA ILE A 3 7.46 12.35 -3.44
C ILE A 3 7.88 11.56 -2.19
N GLY A 4 8.14 12.24 -1.07
CA GLY A 4 8.51 11.59 0.18
C GLY A 4 7.35 10.76 0.75
N ASN A 5 6.14 11.29 0.66
CA ASN A 5 4.92 10.61 1.09
C ASN A 5 4.63 9.37 0.24
N ILE A 6 4.76 9.46 -1.09
CA ILE A 6 4.68 8.27 -1.96
C ILE A 6 5.73 7.22 -1.55
N ALA A 7 7.00 7.63 -1.45
CA ALA A 7 8.11 6.72 -1.17
C ALA A 7 7.96 6.00 0.19
N MET A 8 7.39 6.67 1.20
CA MET A 8 7.15 6.10 2.52
C MET A 8 6.08 5.00 2.49
N PHE A 9 5.06 5.14 1.64
CA PHE A 9 3.94 4.21 1.56
C PHE A 9 4.11 3.06 0.56
N VAL A 10 5.08 3.14 -0.35
CA VAL A 10 5.48 2.03 -1.23
C VAL A 10 5.88 0.76 -0.44
N PRO A 11 6.81 0.80 0.52
CA PRO A 11 7.15 -0.40 1.29
C PRO A 11 5.95 -0.90 2.12
N PHE A 12 5.11 -0.01 2.67
CA PHE A 12 3.89 -0.40 3.37
C PHE A 12 2.94 -1.17 2.45
N GLY A 13 2.67 -0.65 1.25
CA GLY A 13 1.83 -1.32 0.25
C GLY A 13 2.39 -2.65 -0.21
N PHE A 14 3.72 -2.75 -0.33
CA PHE A 14 4.41 -3.98 -0.71
C PHE A 14 4.24 -5.09 0.32
N PHE A 15 4.42 -4.76 1.60
CA PHE A 15 4.28 -5.73 2.67
C PHE A 15 2.83 -6.09 2.97
N LEU A 16 1.86 -5.27 2.55
CA LEU A 16 0.45 -5.50 2.83
C LEU A 16 -0.03 -6.90 2.37
N PRO A 17 0.03 -7.32 1.09
CA PRO A 17 -0.37 -8.67 0.67
C PRO A 17 0.60 -9.79 1.11
N LEU A 18 1.79 -9.44 1.61
CA LEU A 18 2.85 -10.37 1.97
C LEU A 18 2.76 -10.82 3.44
N ILE A 19 2.46 -9.87 4.32
CA ILE A 19 2.32 -10.08 5.77
C ILE A 19 0.87 -10.38 6.13
N THR A 20 -0.08 -9.72 5.46
CA THR A 20 -1.50 -9.92 5.74
C THR A 20 -2.08 -10.98 4.80
N GLU A 21 -3.11 -11.70 5.26
CA GLU A 21 -3.91 -12.56 4.39
C GLU A 21 -4.81 -11.75 3.42
N LEU A 22 -4.61 -10.43 3.29
CA LEU A 22 -5.32 -9.55 2.36
C LEU A 22 -4.81 -9.77 0.94
N LYS A 23 -5.06 -10.96 0.39
CA LYS A 23 -4.79 -11.29 -1.01
C LYS A 23 -5.86 -10.76 -1.96
N SER A 24 -6.95 -10.22 -1.43
CA SER A 24 -8.04 -9.65 -2.22
C SER A 24 -7.73 -8.20 -2.61
N ARG A 25 -7.73 -7.94 -3.92
CA ARG A 25 -7.54 -6.59 -4.49
C ARG A 25 -8.48 -5.55 -3.86
N LYS A 26 -9.73 -5.93 -3.58
CA LYS A 26 -10.72 -5.05 -2.93
C LYS A 26 -10.27 -4.62 -1.54
N ARG A 27 -9.70 -5.54 -0.76
CA ARG A 27 -9.23 -5.25 0.61
C ARG A 27 -7.99 -4.36 0.61
N ILE A 28 -7.10 -4.53 -0.37
CA ILE A 28 -5.93 -3.67 -0.55
C ILE A 28 -6.34 -2.25 -0.93
N VAL A 29 -7.28 -2.09 -1.87
CA VAL A 29 -7.80 -0.77 -2.23
C VAL A 29 -8.47 -0.10 -1.02
N LEU A 30 -9.24 -0.87 -0.24
CA LEU A 30 -9.85 -0.35 0.98
C LEU A 30 -8.80 0.11 2.00
N ALA A 31 -7.74 -0.68 2.21
CA ALA A 31 -6.62 -0.30 3.06
C ALA A 31 -5.88 0.93 2.52
N ALA A 32 -5.70 1.04 1.21
CA ALA A 32 -5.09 2.19 0.55
C ALA A 32 -5.90 3.49 0.75
N ILE A 33 -7.20 3.39 1.02
CA ILE A 33 -8.06 4.54 1.33
C ILE A 33 -8.05 4.82 2.84
N ILE A 34 -8.31 3.80 3.67
CA ILE A 34 -8.47 3.98 5.12
C ILE A 34 -7.16 4.42 5.78
N VAL A 35 -6.03 3.79 5.43
CA VAL A 35 -4.76 4.04 6.10
C VAL A 35 -4.32 5.50 5.92
N PRO A 36 -4.26 6.08 4.70
CA PRO A 36 -3.93 7.49 4.55
C PRO A 36 -4.89 8.43 5.30
N ILE A 37 -6.20 8.15 5.30
CA ILE A 37 -7.17 8.96 6.04
C ILE A 37 -6.85 8.92 7.54
N CYS A 38 -6.53 7.75 8.09
CA CYS A 38 -6.14 7.64 9.49
C CYS A 38 -4.87 8.43 9.82
N PHE A 39 -3.88 8.45 8.92
CA PHE A 39 -2.66 9.25 9.11
C PHE A 39 -2.93 10.75 9.08
N GLU A 40 -3.67 11.24 8.08
CA GLU A 40 -4.04 12.65 7.97
C GLU A 40 -4.90 13.11 9.18
N VAL A 41 -5.84 12.28 9.62
CA VAL A 41 -6.65 12.55 10.82
C VAL A 41 -5.79 12.53 12.08
N ALA A 42 -4.84 11.60 12.19
CA ALA A 42 -3.90 11.57 13.31
C ALA A 42 -3.04 12.84 13.35
N GLN A 43 -2.58 13.33 12.20
CA GLN A 43 -1.79 14.55 12.06
C GLN A 43 -2.52 15.80 12.59
N LEU A 44 -3.85 15.86 12.47
CA LEU A 44 -4.67 16.93 13.08
C LEU A 44 -4.48 17.00 14.60
N PHE A 45 -4.41 15.85 15.29
CA PHE A 45 -4.17 15.81 16.74
C PHE A 45 -2.77 16.27 17.14
N PHE A 46 -1.81 16.23 16.21
CA PHE A 46 -0.45 16.73 16.42
C PHE A 46 -0.28 18.20 15.97
N GLY A 47 -1.37 18.90 15.64
CA GLY A 47 -1.35 20.30 15.24
C GLY A 47 -0.88 20.56 13.81
N ARG A 48 -0.90 19.54 12.95
CA ARG A 48 -0.71 19.69 11.50
C ARG A 48 -2.05 19.83 10.78
N SER A 49 -2.02 20.36 9.57
CA SER A 49 -3.19 20.47 8.69
C SER A 49 -3.50 19.14 8.01
N PHE A 50 -4.75 19.00 7.57
CA PHE A 50 -5.19 17.89 6.73
C PHE A 50 -4.86 18.23 5.27
N ASP A 51 -3.96 17.47 4.64
CA ASP A 51 -3.46 17.77 3.30
C ASP A 51 -3.95 16.70 2.30
N VAL A 52 -4.82 17.11 1.38
CA VAL A 52 -5.41 16.20 0.38
C VAL A 52 -4.35 15.65 -0.59
N ASP A 53 -3.31 16.44 -0.87
CA ASP A 53 -2.21 16.01 -1.73
C ASP A 53 -1.45 14.84 -1.10
N ASP A 54 -1.25 14.87 0.21
CA ASP A 54 -0.57 13.82 0.97
C ASP A 54 -1.43 12.56 1.04
N LEU A 55 -2.75 12.71 1.20
CA LEU A 55 -3.72 11.62 1.10
C LEU A 55 -3.61 10.87 -0.25
N ILE A 56 -3.56 11.63 -1.36
CA ILE A 56 -3.45 11.07 -2.71
C ILE A 56 -2.09 10.40 -2.91
N CYS A 57 -1.00 11.03 -2.48
CA CYS A 57 0.34 10.47 -2.54
C CYS A 57 0.46 9.13 -1.79
N ASN A 58 -0.09 9.07 -0.58
CA ASN A 58 -0.07 7.88 0.26
C ASN A 58 -0.90 6.76 -0.39
N PHE A 59 -2.08 7.07 -0.92
CA PHE A 59 -2.89 6.12 -1.70
C PHE A 59 -2.09 5.52 -2.88
N ILE A 60 -1.44 6.38 -3.69
CA ILE A 60 -0.64 5.95 -4.84
C ILE A 60 0.53 5.06 -4.39
N GLY A 61 1.24 5.45 -3.32
CA GLY A 61 2.33 4.66 -2.75
C GLY A 61 1.90 3.25 -2.36
N ILE A 62 0.77 3.12 -1.64
CA ILE A 62 0.23 1.82 -1.23
C ILE A 62 -0.11 0.94 -2.45
N ILE A 63 -0.76 1.52 -3.47
CA ILE A 63 -1.13 0.79 -4.69
C ILE A 63 0.11 0.32 -5.45
N ILE A 64 1.12 1.17 -5.63
CA ILE A 64 2.37 0.82 -6.30
C ILE A 64 3.06 -0.33 -5.56
N GLY A 65 3.21 -0.21 -4.24
CA GLY A 65 3.81 -1.26 -3.41
C GLY A 65 3.10 -2.59 -3.56
N ALA A 66 1.76 -2.58 -3.45
CA ALA A 66 0.95 -3.79 -3.57
C ALA A 66 1.06 -4.43 -4.96
N MET A 67 1.10 -3.62 -6.03
CA MET A 67 1.31 -4.12 -7.40
C MET A 67 2.66 -4.82 -7.53
N VAL A 68 3.73 -4.23 -7.01
CA VAL A 68 5.07 -4.85 -7.02
C VAL A 68 5.04 -6.19 -6.28
N ALA A 69 4.41 -6.26 -5.10
CA ALA A 69 4.29 -7.51 -4.35
C ALA A 69 3.52 -8.59 -5.10
N TYR A 70 2.40 -8.23 -5.75
CA TYR A 70 1.65 -9.18 -6.57
C TYR A 70 2.45 -9.71 -7.76
N LEU A 71 3.23 -8.86 -8.42
CA LEU A 71 4.08 -9.28 -9.53
C LEU A 71 5.11 -10.32 -9.04
N ILE A 72 5.79 -10.05 -7.92
CA ILE A 72 6.77 -10.98 -7.34
C ILE A 72 6.10 -12.30 -6.92
N LEU A 73 4.95 -12.23 -6.23
CA LEU A 73 4.22 -13.42 -5.79
C LEU A 73 3.72 -14.28 -6.97
N LYS A 74 3.29 -13.65 -8.06
CA LYS A 74 2.86 -14.35 -9.27
C LYS A 74 4.03 -15.10 -9.92
N THR A 75 5.21 -14.49 -10.00
CA THR A 75 6.41 -15.13 -10.57
C THR A 75 6.83 -16.36 -9.77
N LYS A 76 6.73 -16.32 -8.43
CA LYS A 76 7.06 -17.49 -7.59
C LYS A 76 6.12 -18.69 -7.78
N SER A 77 4.86 -18.48 -8.17
CA SER A 77 3.92 -19.58 -8.40
C SER A 77 4.14 -20.30 -9.74
N THR A 78 4.89 -19.71 -10.68
CA THR A 78 5.23 -20.33 -11.97
C THR A 78 6.48 -21.22 -11.94
N ASP A 79 7.28 -21.17 -10.86
CA ASP A 79 8.53 -21.93 -10.74
C ASP A 79 8.39 -23.28 -9.99
N VAL A 80 7.17 -23.72 -9.66
CA VAL A 80 6.96 -25.10 -9.24
C VAL A 80 6.68 -25.92 -10.50
N PRO A 81 7.62 -26.73 -11.03
CA PRO A 81 7.27 -27.71 -12.04
C PRO A 81 6.16 -28.56 -11.45
N LYS A 82 5.00 -28.58 -12.13
CA LYS A 82 3.94 -29.55 -11.85
C LYS A 82 4.55 -30.93 -11.97
N GLY A 83 4.98 -31.47 -10.83
CA GLY A 83 5.40 -32.86 -10.71
C GLY A 83 4.26 -33.74 -11.19
N ARG A 84 4.65 -34.74 -12.00
CA ARG A 84 3.81 -35.80 -12.57
C ARG A 84 2.79 -36.38 -11.60
#